data_AF-A0A075GLP3-F1
#
_entry.id   AF-A0A075GLP3-F1
#
_cell.length_a   1.000
_cell.length_b   1.000
_cell.length_c   1.000
_cell.angle_alpha   90.00
_cell.angle_beta   90.00
_cell.angle_gamma   90.00
#
_symmetry.space_group_name_H-M   'P 1'
#
loop_
_entity.id
_entity.type
_entity.pdbx_description
1 polymer ?
#
loop_
_entity_poly.entity_id
_entity_poly.type
_entity_poly.pdbx_seq_one_letter_code
_entity_poly.pdbx_strand_id
1 'polypeptide(L)'
;DTDIDKIKQNVIKFKDCIQKNDSFRITVEKRGSTISSKEIITEIAKSLSNKVSLENPTWIILIEVLGNKTGISILKNDALFSLEKSKRNLE
;
A
#
# COMPACT_ATOMS: atom_id res chain seq x y z
N ASP A 1 3.83 13.85 8.66
CA ASP A 1 2.62 14.63 8.33
C ASP A 1 1.76 13.89 7.34
N THR A 2 0.45 14.05 7.47
CA THR A 2 -0.57 13.48 6.57
C THR A 2 -0.95 14.52 5.52
N ASP A 3 -0.42 14.36 4.32
CA ASP A 3 -0.71 15.20 3.16
C ASP A 3 -0.62 14.34 1.89
N ILE A 4 -1.57 14.49 0.98
CA ILE A 4 -1.71 13.59 -0.19
C ILE A 4 -0.50 13.69 -1.11
N ASP A 5 0.01 14.91 -1.34
CA ASP A 5 1.19 15.11 -2.18
C ASP A 5 2.44 14.54 -1.52
N LYS A 6 2.62 14.73 -0.21
CA LYS A 6 3.73 14.09 0.53
C LYS A 6 3.65 12.57 0.46
N ILE A 7 2.46 11.98 0.61
CA ILE A 7 2.28 10.53 0.53
C ILE A 7 2.67 10.03 -0.86
N LYS A 8 2.13 10.65 -1.91
CA LYS A 8 2.43 10.34 -3.31
C LYS A 8 3.93 10.40 -3.59
N GLN A 9 4.59 11.50 -3.20
CA GLN A 9 6.02 11.67 -3.42
C GLN A 9 6.86 10.60 -2.72
N ASN A 10 6.50 10.22 -1.50
CA ASN A 10 7.23 9.16 -0.79
C ASN A 10 7.02 7.79 -1.43
N VAL A 11 5.82 7.47 -1.93
CA VAL A 11 5.59 6.22 -2.68
C VAL A 11 6.41 6.18 -3.97
N ILE A 12 6.49 7.29 -4.71
CA ILE A 12 7.25 7.37 -5.98
C ILE A 12 8.73 7.07 -5.77
N LYS A 13 9.32 7.47 -4.63
CA LYS A 13 10.73 7.17 -4.32
C LYS A 13 11.05 5.67 -4.27
N PHE A 14 10.05 4.82 -4.07
CA PHE A 14 10.21 3.36 -4.02
C PHE A 14 9.74 2.68 -5.31
N LYS A 15 9.43 3.45 -6.36
CA LYS A 15 9.03 2.89 -7.65
C LYS A 15 10.08 1.94 -8.21
N ASP A 16 11.36 2.19 -7.96
CA ASP A 16 12.46 1.36 -8.44
C ASP A 16 12.47 -0.06 -7.85
N CYS A 17 11.79 -0.27 -6.70
CA CYS A 17 11.61 -1.61 -6.13
C CYS A 17 10.55 -2.43 -6.89
N ILE A 18 9.63 -1.78 -7.60
CA ILE A 18 8.52 -2.41 -8.32
C ILE A 18 8.92 -2.53 -9.80
N GLN A 19 9.24 -3.74 -10.24
CA GLN A 19 9.66 -3.96 -11.63
C GLN A 19 8.50 -3.72 -12.59
N LYS A 20 8.79 -3.42 -13.86
CA LYS A 20 7.78 -3.04 -14.88
C LYS A 20 6.61 -4.02 -15.01
N ASN A 21 6.85 -5.33 -14.83
CA ASN A 21 5.84 -6.37 -14.97
C ASN A 21 5.16 -6.73 -13.64
N ASP A 22 5.61 -6.14 -12.53
CA ASP A 22 5.00 -6.39 -11.24
C ASP A 22 3.63 -5.73 -11.16
N SER A 23 2.75 -6.37 -10.40
CA SER A 23 1.45 -5.81 -10.04
C SER A 23 1.44 -5.32 -8.61
N PHE A 24 0.58 -4.35 -8.31
CA PHE A 24 0.46 -3.81 -6.96
C PHE A 24 -0.98 -3.66 -6.50
N ARG A 25 -1.14 -3.63 -5.18
CA ARG A 25 -2.35 -3.23 -4.46
C ARG A 25 -2.02 -2.10 -3.52
N ILE A 26 -2.88 -1.09 -3.46
CA ILE A 26 -2.82 -0.05 -2.43
C ILE A 26 -3.84 -0.41 -1.34
N THR A 27 -3.39 -0.44 -0.09
CA THR A 27 -4.23 -0.61 1.09
C THR A 27 -4.10 0.64 1.95
N VAL A 28 -5.22 1.24 2.34
CA VAL A 28 -5.23 2.43 3.19
C VAL A 28 -5.97 2.12 4.49
N GLU A 29 -5.28 2.19 5.61
CA GLU A 29 -5.85 2.09 6.95
C GLU A 29 -5.83 3.45 7.62
N LYS A 30 -6.92 3.83 8.29
CA LYS A 30 -7.06 5.15 8.93
C LYS A 30 -7.60 5.02 10.33
N ARG A 31 -6.97 5.73 11.27
CA ARG A 31 -7.40 5.85 12.66
C ARG A 31 -7.42 7.32 13.04
N GLY A 32 -8.60 7.87 13.30
CA GLY A 32 -8.78 9.27 13.70
C GLY A 32 -8.41 10.30 12.62
N SER A 33 -8.70 10.03 11.35
CA SER A 33 -8.43 10.95 10.23
C SER A 33 -9.60 11.01 9.24
N THR A 34 -9.86 12.21 8.70
CA THR A 34 -10.92 12.48 7.71
C THR A 34 -10.45 12.41 6.26
N ILE A 35 -9.14 12.26 6.02
CA ILE A 35 -8.56 12.18 4.67
C ILE A 35 -9.24 11.08 3.84
N SER A 36 -9.50 11.36 2.57
CA SER A 36 -10.19 10.42 1.69
C SER A 36 -9.26 9.28 1.26
N SER A 37 -9.63 8.04 1.60
CA SER A 37 -8.86 6.86 1.17
C SER A 37 -8.88 6.72 -0.34
N LYS A 38 -10.02 7.02 -0.97
CA LYS A 38 -10.18 6.98 -2.43
C LYS A 38 -9.26 7.98 -3.12
N GLU A 39 -9.11 9.17 -2.55
CA GLU A 39 -8.25 10.22 -3.08
C GLU A 39 -6.78 9.82 -3.00
N ILE A 40 -6.33 9.33 -1.83
CA ILE A 40 -4.98 8.76 -1.65
C ILE A 40 -4.70 7.68 -2.70
N ILE A 41 -5.61 6.70 -2.83
CA ILE A 41 -5.46 5.59 -3.79
C ILE A 41 -5.36 6.12 -5.22
N THR A 42 -6.24 7.04 -5.59
CA THR A 42 -6.32 7.58 -6.96
C THR A 42 -5.04 8.34 -7.32
N GLU A 43 -4.54 9.19 -6.43
CA GLU A 43 -3.35 10.01 -6.70
C GLU A 43 -2.07 9.18 -6.77
N ILE A 44 -1.95 8.15 -5.92
CA ILE A 44 -0.82 7.21 -6.00
C ILE A 44 -0.91 6.38 -7.29
N ALA A 45 -2.09 5.81 -7.59
CA ALA A 45 -2.25 4.93 -8.75
C ALA A 45 -1.96 5.64 -10.08
N LYS A 46 -2.31 6.92 -10.22
CA LYS A 46 -1.95 7.74 -11.40
C LYS A 46 -0.45 7.86 -11.63
N SER A 47 0.35 7.77 -10.57
CA SER A 47 1.80 7.96 -10.62
C SER A 47 2.57 6.67 -10.94
N LEU A 48 1.90 5.52 -10.86
CA LEU A 48 2.48 4.19 -11.08
C LEU A 48 1.97 3.63 -12.41
N SER A 49 2.89 3.24 -13.29
CA SER A 49 2.57 2.64 -14.60
C SER A 49 2.28 1.14 -14.53
N ASN A 50 2.47 0.53 -13.36
CA ASN A 50 2.32 -0.90 -13.12
C ASN A 50 0.85 -1.34 -13.10
N LYS A 51 0.62 -2.64 -13.30
CA LYS A 51 -0.73 -3.21 -13.27
C LYS A 51 -1.29 -3.19 -11.83
N VAL A 52 -2.52 -2.72 -11.66
CA VAL A 52 -3.25 -2.86 -10.39
C VAL A 52 -3.85 -4.27 -10.30
N SER A 53 -3.65 -4.96 -9.18
CA SER A 53 -4.22 -6.28 -8.88
C SER A 53 -4.72 -6.31 -7.43
N LEU A 54 -6.02 -6.46 -7.22
CA LEU A 54 -6.62 -6.43 -5.87
C LEU A 54 -6.60 -7.79 -5.17
N GLU A 55 -6.66 -8.87 -5.95
CA GLU A 55 -6.70 -10.25 -5.47
C GLU A 55 -5.29 -10.82 -5.30
N ASN A 56 -4.47 -10.73 -6.35
CA ASN A 56 -3.14 -11.34 -6.41
C ASN A 56 -2.07 -10.31 -6.82
N PRO A 57 -1.71 -9.38 -5.93
CA PRO A 57 -0.63 -8.43 -6.20
C PRO A 57 0.75 -9.08 -6.01
N THR A 58 1.76 -8.56 -6.70
CA THR A 58 3.16 -8.82 -6.38
C THR A 58 3.58 -8.00 -5.16
N TRP A 59 3.16 -6.74 -5.12
CA TRP A 59 3.50 -5.78 -4.05
C TRP A 59 2.25 -5.19 -3.39
N ILE A 60 2.34 -4.97 -2.08
CA ILE A 60 1.36 -4.27 -1.28
C ILE A 60 1.97 -2.94 -0.84
N ILE A 61 1.31 -1.86 -1.23
CA ILE A 61 1.60 -0.49 -0.76
C ILE A 61 0.60 -0.20 0.36
N LEU A 62 1.04 -0.32 1.60
CA LEU A 62 0.24 -0.04 2.78
C LEU A 62 0.46 1.39 3.24
N ILE A 63 -0.63 2.16 3.31
CA ILE A 63 -0.66 3.53 3.83
C ILE A 63 -1.44 3.52 5.13
N GLU A 64 -0.78 3.82 6.24
CA GLU A 64 -1.40 3.88 7.57
C GLU A 64 -1.47 5.32 8.05
N VAL A 65 -2.68 5.84 8.26
CA VAL A 65 -2.90 7.20 8.76
C VAL A 65 -3.35 7.14 10.22
N LEU A 66 -2.55 7.73 11.11
CA LEU A 66 -2.86 7.87 12.54
C LEU A 66 -2.91 9.36 12.88
N GLY A 67 -4.14 9.90 12.96
CA GLY A 67 -4.35 11.34 13.12
C GLY A 67 -3.70 12.15 11.99
N ASN A 68 -2.67 12.93 12.35
CA ASN A 68 -1.88 13.75 11.43
C ASN A 68 -0.54 13.12 11.00
N LYS A 69 -0.31 11.85 11.34
CA LYS A 69 0.86 11.08 10.94
C LYS A 69 0.48 10.03 9.90
N THR A 70 1.39 9.76 8.97
CA THR A 70 1.22 8.72 7.95
C THR A 70 2.47 7.85 7.90
N GLY A 71 2.27 6.53 7.97
CA GLY A 71 3.26 5.51 7.67
C GLY A 71 3.03 4.92 6.28
N ILE A 72 4.12 4.53 5.61
CA ILE A 72 4.11 3.94 4.28
C ILE A 72 4.99 2.68 4.32
N SER A 73 4.42 1.55 3.90
CA SER A 73 5.13 0.28 3.79
C SER A 73 4.95 -0.28 2.39
N ILE A 74 6.04 -0.76 1.78
CA ILE A 74 6.01 -1.42 0.47
C ILE A 74 6.57 -2.82 0.67
N LEU A 75 5.70 -3.81 0.54
CA LEU A 75 5.94 -5.19 0.95
C LEU A 75 5.66 -6.11 -0.23
N LYS A 76 6.47 -7.15 -0.42
CA LYS A 76 6.04 -8.23 -1.32
C LYS A 76 4.89 -8.99 -0.69
N ASN A 77 3.95 -9.44 -1.51
CA ASN A 77 2.76 -10.16 -1.04
C ASN A 77 3.12 -11.48 -0.32
N ASP A 78 4.20 -12.13 -0.74
CA ASP A 78 4.74 -13.36 -0.13
C ASP A 78 5.62 -13.10 1.13
N ALA A 79 5.95 -11.85 1.44
CA ALA A 79 6.73 -11.50 2.62
C ALA A 79 5.87 -11.39 3.90
N LEU A 80 4.54 -11.39 3.78
CA LEU A 80 3.62 -11.31 4.91
C LEU A 80 3.31 -12.69 5.48
N PHE A 81 3.95 -13.02 6.61
CA PHE A 81 3.69 -14.24 7.36
C PHE A 81 2.73 -13.99 8.53
N SER A 82 1.73 -14.86 8.71
CA SER A 82 0.85 -14.85 9.87
C SER A 82 0.74 -16.25 10.45
N LEU A 83 1.36 -16.44 11.61
CA LEU A 83 1.36 -17.72 12.31
C LEU A 83 -0.05 -18.24 12.60
N GLU A 84 -0.96 -17.36 13.03
CA GLU A 84 -2.35 -17.73 13.32
C GLU A 84 -3.13 -18.16 12.08
N LYS A 85 -2.90 -17.51 10.93
CA LYS A 85 -3.48 -17.96 9.66
C LYS A 85 -2.89 -19.29 9.24
N SER A 86 -1.58 -19.47 9.35
CA SER A 86 -0.93 -20.74 9.00
C SER A 86 -1.48 -21.90 9.83
N LYS A 87 -1.61 -21.72 11.15
CA LYS A 87 -2.18 -22.74 12.05
C LYS A 87 -3.61 -23.14 11.67
N ARG A 88 -4.48 -22.18 11.31
CA ARG A 88 -5.86 -22.46 10.88
C ARG A 88 -5.98 -23.18 9.53
N ASN A 89 -4.99 -23.10 8.65
CA ASN A 89 -5.00 -23.79 7.36
C ASN A 89 -4.38 -25.20 7.43
N LEU A 90 -3.84 -25.59 8.59
CA LEU A 90 -3.33 -26.93 8.86
C LEU A 90 -4.40 -27.89 9.41
N GLU A 91 -5.55 -27.34 9.83
CA GLU A 91 -6.74 -28.07 10.28
C GLU A 91 -7.74 -28.24 9.13
#